data_AF-A0A965FVQ0-F1
#
_entry.id   AF-A0A965FVQ0-F1
#
_cell.length_a   1.000
_cell.length_b   1.000
_cell.length_c   1.000
_cell.angle_alpha   90.00
_cell.angle_beta   90.00
_cell.angle_gamma   90.00
#
_symmetry.space_group_name_H-M   'P 1'
#
loop_
_entity.id
_entity.type
_entity.pdbx_description
1 polymer ?
#
loop_
_entity_poly.entity_id
_entity_poly.type
_entity_poly.pdbx_seq_one_letter_code
_entity_poly.pdbx_strand_id
1 'polypeptide(L)'
;PQATIIARNSDPAGVTTTLYRGALWKIGGAGVATPSCPGATCTFTTAYGATGGTVASTYSYTLDTGATPGFDATVAQAQVANVASNSDGTGTISYTVSDRLAFARGTATPLAPFTATINNSIAVTDNAEGAAQIISTTNPAVFSAIAFDATYIDPVPANNKANKFFYGRMRLQNSNGSQLISMPIPIATEYWNGSAFVTNNFDHCMGGAAAAIAAANIAIGNPLNGLTAAMVSPPVLGGAFNAGRGSLRLPAPTGGQRGSVDVSVNLSGVTAGASCTPGMPASTASNLSFLQGAWCGATYTNDPTARATFGVYRNSNQFIYQQENY
;
A
#
# COMPACT_ATOMS: atom_id res chain seq x y z
N PRO A 1 -8.61 7.02 19.20
CA PRO A 1 -10.01 7.32 19.58
C PRO A 1 -10.23 6.87 21.03
N GLN A 2 -11.00 7.63 21.82
CA GLN A 2 -11.40 7.24 23.18
C GLN A 2 -12.93 7.30 23.24
N ALA A 3 -13.56 6.26 23.78
CA ALA A 3 -15.01 6.20 23.99
C ALA A 3 -15.29 5.87 25.46
N THR A 4 -16.29 6.54 26.04
CA THR A 4 -16.84 6.21 27.36
C THR A 4 -18.12 5.41 27.17
N ILE A 5 -18.21 4.25 27.81
CA ILE A 5 -19.39 3.38 27.75
C ILE A 5 -19.96 3.26 29.16
N ILE A 6 -21.29 3.34 29.28
CA ILE A 6 -22.01 3.26 30.55
C ILE A 6 -22.79 1.96 30.57
N ALA A 7 -22.49 1.08 31.52
CA ALA A 7 -23.33 -0.08 31.79
C ALA A 7 -24.63 0.37 32.47
N ARG A 8 -25.78 -0.07 31.96
CA ARG A 8 -27.08 0.14 32.61
C ARG A 8 -27.70 -1.20 32.93
N ASN A 9 -28.11 -1.37 34.18
CA ASN A 9 -28.93 -2.51 34.57
C ASN A 9 -30.33 -2.30 33.98
N SER A 10 -30.76 -3.15 33.05
CA SER A 10 -32.12 -3.12 32.52
C SER A 10 -32.90 -4.30 33.08
N ASP A 11 -33.34 -4.19 34.33
CA ASP A 11 -34.50 -4.97 34.78
C ASP A 11 -35.71 -4.03 34.95
N PRO A 12 -36.71 -4.09 34.06
CA PRO A 12 -37.97 -3.36 34.22
C PRO A 12 -38.74 -3.71 35.50
N ALA A 13 -38.45 -4.86 36.13
CA ALA A 13 -39.13 -5.36 37.32
C ALA A 13 -38.47 -4.96 38.65
N GLY A 14 -37.36 -4.23 38.62
CA GLY A 14 -36.70 -3.72 39.84
C GLY A 14 -36.05 -4.79 40.72
N VAL A 15 -35.75 -5.98 40.19
CA VAL A 15 -35.01 -7.02 40.90
C VAL A 15 -33.53 -6.70 40.88
N THR A 16 -32.89 -6.76 42.05
CA THR A 16 -31.43 -6.57 42.18
C THR A 16 -30.71 -7.70 41.44
N THR A 17 -30.16 -7.40 40.28
CA THR A 17 -29.43 -8.39 39.48
C THR A 17 -28.15 -8.81 40.21
N THR A 18 -27.82 -10.11 40.22
CA THR A 18 -26.52 -10.60 40.71
C THR A 18 -25.38 -10.31 39.74
N LEU A 19 -25.71 -9.79 38.56
CA LEU A 19 -24.90 -9.72 37.34
C LEU A 19 -23.68 -8.80 37.43
N TYR A 20 -23.59 -8.02 38.50
CA TYR A 20 -22.51 -7.06 38.71
C TYR A 20 -22.07 -6.98 40.18
N ARG A 21 -22.22 -8.06 40.95
CA ARG A 21 -21.63 -8.10 42.30
C ARG A 21 -20.11 -8.00 42.21
N GLY A 22 -19.53 -7.07 42.97
CA GLY A 22 -18.08 -6.82 42.99
C GLY A 22 -17.65 -5.86 41.88
N ALA A 23 -17.59 -6.33 40.63
CA ALA A 23 -17.18 -5.52 39.48
C ALA A 23 -18.37 -5.22 38.56
N LEU A 24 -18.65 -3.92 38.37
CA LEU A 24 -19.72 -3.41 37.49
C LEU A 24 -19.37 -3.45 36.00
N TRP A 25 -18.12 -3.77 35.67
CA TRP A 25 -17.59 -3.88 34.32
C TRP A 25 -16.71 -5.13 34.26
N LYS A 26 -17.13 -6.14 33.52
CA LYS A 26 -16.46 -7.45 33.51
C LYS A 26 -15.64 -7.72 32.25
N ILE A 27 -15.81 -6.91 31.21
CA ILE A 27 -15.04 -7.00 29.96
C ILE A 27 -13.60 -6.53 30.19
N GLY A 28 -12.61 -7.31 29.73
CA GLY A 28 -11.19 -6.95 29.77
C GLY A 28 -10.28 -8.14 30.05
N GLY A 29 -8.97 -7.88 30.20
CA GLY A 29 -7.95 -8.92 30.36
C GLY A 29 -7.28 -9.30 29.04
N ALA A 30 -6.72 -10.52 28.98
CA ALA A 30 -6.08 -11.02 27.76
C ALA A 30 -7.13 -11.22 26.65
N GLY A 31 -6.98 -10.47 25.57
CA GLY A 31 -7.88 -10.52 24.41
C GLY A 31 -7.18 -11.01 23.15
N VAL A 32 -7.98 -11.53 22.22
CA VAL A 32 -7.53 -11.88 20.86
C VAL A 32 -8.27 -10.99 19.87
N ALA A 33 -7.52 -10.25 19.06
CA ALA A 33 -8.06 -9.40 18.01
C ALA A 33 -8.10 -10.14 16.67
N THR A 34 -9.22 -10.05 15.96
CA THR A 34 -9.41 -10.65 14.63
C THR A 34 -10.04 -9.64 13.68
N PRO A 35 -9.47 -9.42 12.48
CA PRO A 35 -10.10 -8.63 11.44
C PRO A 35 -11.05 -9.46 10.58
N SER A 36 -12.16 -8.87 10.15
CA SER A 36 -13.06 -9.41 9.12
C SER A 36 -13.50 -8.29 8.20
N CYS A 37 -13.04 -8.33 6.95
CA CYS A 37 -13.26 -7.26 5.97
C CYS A 37 -14.10 -7.71 4.75
N PRO A 38 -15.42 -7.97 4.88
CA PRO A 38 -16.27 -8.28 3.74
C PRO A 38 -16.58 -7.03 2.92
N GLY A 39 -15.81 -6.80 1.85
CA GLY A 39 -16.10 -5.72 0.90
C GLY A 39 -16.00 -4.34 1.53
N ALA A 40 -17.14 -3.63 1.64
CA ALA A 40 -17.19 -2.23 2.06
C ALA A 40 -17.14 -1.99 3.58
N THR A 41 -17.11 -3.06 4.37
CA THR A 41 -17.03 -2.99 5.82
C THR A 41 -15.85 -3.80 6.30
N CYS A 42 -15.12 -3.30 7.31
CA CYS A 42 -14.16 -4.11 8.02
C CYS A 42 -14.36 -3.97 9.53
N THR A 43 -14.51 -5.11 10.20
CA THR A 43 -14.71 -5.17 11.66
C THR A 43 -13.49 -5.78 12.31
N PHE A 44 -12.92 -5.06 13.27
CA PHE A 44 -11.88 -5.56 14.16
C PHE A 44 -12.52 -5.93 15.49
N THR A 45 -12.56 -7.23 15.79
CA THR A 45 -13.18 -7.75 17.01
C THR A 45 -12.11 -8.25 17.96
N THR A 46 -12.01 -7.63 19.13
CA THR A 46 -11.26 -8.17 20.27
C THR A 46 -12.20 -8.98 21.15
N ALA A 47 -11.93 -10.28 21.32
CA ALA A 47 -12.66 -11.15 22.23
C ALA A 47 -11.84 -11.44 23.49
N TYR A 48 -12.47 -11.36 24.67
CA TYR A 48 -11.81 -11.57 25.97
C TYR A 48 -12.20 -12.93 26.56
N GLY A 49 -11.21 -13.82 26.73
CA GLY A 49 -11.46 -15.26 26.94
C GLY A 49 -11.82 -15.70 28.37
N ALA A 50 -11.37 -14.99 29.41
CA ALA A 50 -11.56 -15.42 30.81
C ALA A 50 -12.80 -14.82 31.48
N THR A 51 -13.26 -13.68 30.98
CA THR A 51 -14.33 -12.86 31.55
C THR A 51 -15.50 -12.67 30.60
N GLY A 52 -15.41 -13.15 29.36
CA GLY A 52 -16.43 -12.92 28.34
C GLY A 52 -16.41 -11.49 27.78
N GLY A 53 -17.05 -11.33 26.64
CA GLY A 53 -17.31 -10.07 25.97
C GLY A 53 -16.38 -9.76 24.80
N THR A 54 -16.80 -8.76 24.03
CA THR A 54 -16.12 -8.32 22.82
C THR A 54 -16.12 -6.82 22.70
N VAL A 55 -15.01 -6.26 22.20
CA VAL A 55 -14.96 -4.89 21.64
C VAL A 55 -14.90 -5.03 20.12
N ALA A 56 -15.86 -4.46 19.41
CA ALA A 56 -15.93 -4.46 17.96
C ALA A 56 -15.76 -3.04 17.43
N SER A 57 -14.72 -2.82 16.63
CA SER A 57 -14.45 -1.58 15.90
C SER A 57 -14.80 -1.81 14.43
N THR A 58 -15.90 -1.20 13.97
CA THR A 58 -16.43 -1.41 12.61
C THR A 58 -16.13 -0.20 11.74
N TYR A 59 -15.28 -0.40 10.73
CA TYR A 59 -14.93 0.58 9.71
C TYR A 59 -15.83 0.42 8.49
N SER A 60 -16.32 1.54 7.98
CA SER A 60 -17.06 1.63 6.72
C SER A 60 -16.57 2.84 5.95
N TYR A 61 -16.87 2.89 4.65
CA TYR A 61 -16.55 4.05 3.85
C TYR A 61 -17.66 4.40 2.86
N THR A 62 -17.67 5.66 2.46
CA THR A 62 -18.32 6.12 1.23
C THR A 62 -17.26 6.64 0.27
N LEU A 63 -17.46 6.39 -1.02
CA LEU A 63 -16.57 6.84 -2.08
C LEU A 63 -17.20 8.01 -2.84
N ASP A 64 -16.37 8.91 -3.34
CA ASP A 64 -16.79 10.06 -4.16
C ASP A 64 -17.14 9.68 -5.61
N THR A 65 -16.78 8.47 -6.02
CA THR A 65 -16.99 7.91 -7.35
C THR A 65 -17.73 6.58 -7.26
N GLY A 66 -18.22 6.07 -8.39
CA GLY A 66 -18.79 4.72 -8.49
C GLY A 66 -17.76 3.59 -8.40
N ALA A 67 -16.54 3.86 -7.91
CA ALA A 67 -15.55 2.82 -7.64
C ALA A 67 -16.07 1.86 -6.55
N THR A 68 -15.63 0.60 -6.56
CA THR A 68 -16.06 -0.41 -5.57
C THR A 68 -14.91 -1.27 -5.02
N PRO A 69 -13.71 -0.72 -4.69
CA PRO A 69 -12.69 -1.52 -4.02
C PRO A 69 -13.16 -1.88 -2.62
N GLY A 70 -13.18 -3.17 -2.29
CA GLY A 70 -13.36 -3.61 -0.91
C GLY A 70 -12.11 -3.35 -0.07
N PHE A 71 -12.25 -3.46 1.25
CA PHE A 71 -11.10 -3.56 2.14
C PHE A 71 -10.32 -4.86 1.88
N ASP A 72 -9.01 -4.80 2.02
CA ASP A 72 -8.10 -5.92 1.84
C ASP A 72 -7.92 -6.69 3.16
N ALA A 73 -8.62 -7.81 3.27
CA ALA A 73 -8.53 -8.69 4.43
C ALA A 73 -7.13 -9.31 4.62
N THR A 74 -6.31 -9.39 3.57
CA THR A 74 -5.00 -10.06 3.62
C THR A 74 -3.93 -9.23 4.30
N VAL A 75 -4.12 -7.91 4.35
CA VAL A 75 -3.20 -6.96 4.98
C VAL A 75 -3.82 -6.23 6.17
N ALA A 76 -5.09 -6.49 6.47
CA ALA A 76 -5.77 -5.97 7.64
C ALA A 76 -5.10 -6.49 8.91
N GLN A 77 -4.77 -5.59 9.83
CA GLN A 77 -4.18 -5.95 11.12
C GLN A 77 -4.99 -5.28 12.21
N ALA A 78 -5.67 -6.10 13.00
CA ALA A 78 -6.43 -5.68 14.17
C ALA A 78 -5.55 -5.78 15.41
N GLN A 79 -5.52 -4.72 16.20
CA GLN A 79 -4.84 -4.69 17.48
C GLN A 79 -5.84 -4.98 18.60
N VAL A 80 -5.33 -5.59 19.67
CA VAL A 80 -6.13 -5.88 20.87
C VAL A 80 -6.55 -4.55 21.49
N ALA A 81 -7.86 -4.34 21.61
CA ALA A 81 -8.39 -3.20 22.33
C ALA A 81 -8.04 -3.33 23.82
N ASN A 82 -7.49 -2.28 24.40
CA ASN A 82 -7.26 -2.18 25.82
C ASN A 82 -8.54 -1.65 26.49
N VAL A 83 -9.06 -2.40 27.44
CA VAL A 83 -10.26 -2.02 28.21
C VAL A 83 -9.86 -1.80 29.65
N ALA A 84 -10.18 -0.63 30.18
CA ALA A 84 -9.96 -0.28 31.58
C ALA A 84 -11.27 0.12 32.24
N SER A 85 -11.57 -0.51 33.39
CA SER A 85 -12.74 -0.22 34.21
C SER A 85 -12.45 0.91 35.19
N ASN A 86 -13.42 1.81 35.38
CA ASN A 86 -13.39 2.83 36.44
C ASN A 86 -14.03 2.33 37.75
N SER A 87 -14.50 1.08 37.78
CA SER A 87 -15.18 0.47 38.94
C SER A 87 -16.47 1.15 39.41
N ASP A 88 -17.07 1.98 38.56
CA ASP A 88 -18.30 2.74 38.81
C ASP A 88 -19.39 2.48 37.75
N GLY A 89 -19.24 1.40 36.97
CA GLY A 89 -20.11 1.09 35.84
C GLY A 89 -19.71 1.79 34.54
N THR A 90 -18.60 2.54 34.55
CA THR A 90 -17.99 3.12 33.36
C THR A 90 -16.60 2.53 33.08
N GLY A 91 -16.13 2.71 31.86
CA GLY A 91 -14.80 2.29 31.43
C GLY A 91 -14.30 3.05 30.21
N THR A 92 -13.05 2.79 29.86
CA THR A 92 -12.39 3.34 28.68
C THR A 92 -11.90 2.23 27.76
N ILE A 93 -11.98 2.50 26.46
CA ILE A 93 -11.38 1.68 25.41
C ILE A 93 -10.25 2.49 24.78
N SER A 94 -9.07 1.90 24.69
CA SER A 94 -7.90 2.48 24.05
C SER A 94 -7.18 1.48 23.15
N TYR A 95 -6.31 1.98 22.28
CA TYR A 95 -5.48 1.19 21.38
C TYR A 95 -4.03 1.66 21.55
N THR A 96 -3.11 0.73 21.81
CA THR A 96 -1.70 1.03 22.15
C THR A 96 -0.76 1.03 20.94
N VAL A 97 -1.26 0.55 19.79
CA VAL A 97 -0.60 0.46 18.49
C VAL A 97 -1.62 0.76 17.40
N SER A 98 -1.15 1.02 16.17
CA SER A 98 -2.04 1.35 15.06
C SER A 98 -2.59 0.10 14.40
N ASP A 99 -3.91 0.05 14.23
CA ASP A 99 -4.53 -0.88 13.30
C ASP A 99 -4.08 -0.60 11.86
N ARG A 100 -4.11 -1.63 11.00
CA ARG A 100 -3.89 -1.47 9.57
C ARG A 100 -5.16 -1.79 8.80
N LEU A 101 -5.57 -0.83 7.97
CA LEU A 101 -6.67 -0.94 7.03
C LEU A 101 -6.15 -0.55 5.65
N ALA A 102 -6.54 -1.30 4.61
CA ALA A 102 -6.15 -1.00 3.24
C ALA A 102 -7.29 -1.34 2.28
N PHE A 103 -7.31 -0.70 1.12
CA PHE A 103 -8.17 -1.10 0.02
C PHE A 103 -7.50 -2.21 -0.80
N ALA A 104 -8.30 -3.18 -1.22
CA ALA A 104 -7.85 -4.24 -2.12
C ALA A 104 -7.57 -3.65 -3.49
N ARG A 105 -6.38 -3.96 -4.02
CA ARG A 105 -6.03 -3.64 -5.40
C ARG A 105 -6.50 -4.77 -6.31
N GLY A 106 -7.53 -4.50 -7.12
CA GLY A 106 -7.98 -5.45 -8.14
C GLY A 106 -6.85 -5.75 -9.14
N THR A 107 -6.70 -7.01 -9.56
CA THR A 107 -5.60 -7.40 -10.46
C THR A 107 -5.98 -7.38 -11.93
N ALA A 108 -7.26 -7.28 -12.29
CA ALA A 108 -7.72 -7.35 -13.69
C ALA A 108 -8.20 -5.99 -14.24
N THR A 109 -8.78 -5.15 -13.38
CA THR A 109 -9.40 -3.89 -13.80
C THR A 109 -8.82 -2.74 -12.97
N PRO A 110 -8.12 -1.78 -13.60
CA PRO A 110 -7.63 -0.61 -12.90
C PRO A 110 -8.82 0.29 -12.52
N LEU A 111 -8.69 0.98 -11.39
CA LEU A 111 -9.71 1.90 -10.90
C LEU A 111 -9.27 3.34 -11.11
N ALA A 112 -10.22 4.21 -11.50
CA ALA A 112 -9.99 5.65 -11.52
C ALA A 112 -9.69 6.16 -10.09
N PRO A 113 -9.03 7.32 -9.94
CA PRO A 113 -8.76 7.86 -8.62
C PRO A 113 -10.05 8.15 -7.87
N PHE A 114 -10.05 7.84 -6.58
CA PHE A 114 -11.21 8.06 -5.70
C PHE A 114 -10.75 8.56 -4.34
N THR A 115 -11.64 9.25 -3.62
CA THR A 115 -11.49 9.54 -2.20
C THR A 115 -12.40 8.64 -1.38
N ALA A 116 -12.01 8.37 -0.14
CA ALA A 116 -12.82 7.61 0.80
C ALA A 116 -13.08 8.45 2.05
N THR A 117 -14.34 8.54 2.45
CA THR A 117 -14.72 9.05 3.78
C THR A 117 -14.90 7.84 4.69
N ILE A 118 -13.92 7.58 5.56
CA ILE A 118 -13.97 6.45 6.48
C ILE A 118 -14.73 6.86 7.75
N ASN A 119 -15.65 6.01 8.17
CA ASN A 119 -16.33 6.10 9.45
C ASN A 119 -15.98 4.88 10.29
N ASN A 120 -15.93 5.05 11.60
CA ASN A 120 -15.76 3.98 12.56
C ASN A 120 -16.88 4.00 13.60
N SER A 121 -17.35 2.84 13.99
CA SER A 121 -18.21 2.69 15.15
C SER A 121 -17.64 1.65 16.11
N ILE A 122 -17.57 1.99 17.39
CA ILE A 122 -17.11 1.10 18.44
C ILE A 122 -18.33 0.63 19.25
N ALA A 123 -18.50 -0.68 19.30
CA ALA A 123 -19.53 -1.33 20.10
C ALA A 123 -18.89 -2.36 21.03
N VAL A 124 -19.56 -2.58 22.16
CA VAL A 124 -19.15 -3.54 23.17
C VAL A 124 -20.29 -4.49 23.47
N THR A 125 -19.94 -5.76 23.65
CA THR A 125 -20.82 -6.79 24.19
C THR A 125 -20.17 -7.36 25.43
N ASP A 126 -20.90 -7.41 26.53
CA ASP A 126 -20.56 -8.16 27.73
C ASP A 126 -21.38 -9.45 27.72
N ASN A 127 -20.73 -10.61 27.82
CA ASN A 127 -21.39 -11.90 28.00
C ASN A 127 -20.74 -12.70 29.14
N ALA A 128 -20.13 -12.00 30.11
CA ALA A 128 -19.46 -12.59 31.27
C ALA A 128 -20.32 -13.58 32.06
N GLU A 129 -21.63 -13.36 32.05
CA GLU A 129 -22.63 -14.16 32.78
C GLU A 129 -23.26 -15.27 31.92
N GLY A 130 -22.68 -15.55 30.74
CA GLY A 130 -23.11 -16.59 29.82
C GLY A 130 -24.11 -16.11 28.75
N ALA A 131 -24.38 -16.98 27.77
CA ALA A 131 -25.13 -16.65 26.56
C ALA A 131 -26.60 -16.23 26.79
N ALA A 132 -27.16 -16.53 27.97
CA ALA A 132 -28.52 -16.11 28.34
C ALA A 132 -28.62 -14.65 28.78
N GLN A 133 -27.48 -14.00 29.09
CA GLN A 133 -27.43 -12.65 29.68
C GLN A 133 -26.34 -11.83 29.01
N ILE A 134 -26.66 -11.38 27.80
CA ILE A 134 -25.78 -10.58 26.95
C ILE A 134 -26.18 -9.11 27.09
N ILE A 135 -25.24 -8.27 27.51
CA ILE A 135 -25.40 -6.82 27.54
C ILE A 135 -24.63 -6.24 26.37
N SER A 136 -25.36 -5.74 25.38
CA SER A 136 -24.78 -5.13 24.20
C SER A 136 -25.01 -3.63 24.19
N THR A 137 -24.04 -2.92 23.62
CA THR A 137 -24.16 -1.50 23.33
C THR A 137 -25.34 -1.28 22.38
N THR A 138 -26.35 -0.53 22.81
CA THR A 138 -27.51 -0.18 21.96
C THR A 138 -27.16 0.92 20.97
N ASN A 139 -26.33 1.88 21.39
CA ASN A 139 -25.88 3.01 20.57
C ASN A 139 -24.34 3.02 20.53
N PRO A 140 -23.71 2.51 19.46
CA PRO A 140 -22.26 2.51 19.31
C PRO A 140 -21.66 3.92 19.37
N ALA A 141 -20.43 4.04 19.85
CA ALA A 141 -19.67 5.29 19.75
C ALA A 141 -19.24 5.49 18.30
N VAL A 142 -19.67 6.59 17.67
CA VAL A 142 -19.41 6.87 16.25
C VAL A 142 -18.32 7.91 16.08
N PHE A 143 -17.35 7.59 15.24
CA PHE A 143 -16.28 8.47 14.78
C PHE A 143 -16.45 8.62 13.26
N SER A 144 -17.01 9.76 12.85
CA SER A 144 -17.23 10.05 11.43
C SER A 144 -16.05 10.82 10.84
N ALA A 145 -15.89 10.69 9.52
CA ALA A 145 -14.88 11.41 8.75
C ALA A 145 -13.47 11.28 9.35
N ILE A 146 -13.04 10.04 9.60
CA ILE A 146 -11.65 9.75 9.98
C ILE A 146 -10.76 10.30 8.87
N ALA A 147 -10.06 11.38 9.17
CA ALA A 147 -9.14 11.99 8.25
C ALA A 147 -7.97 11.03 8.02
N PHE A 148 -7.62 10.82 6.75
CA PHE A 148 -6.28 10.34 6.44
C PHE A 148 -5.27 11.44 6.77
N ASP A 149 -4.03 11.03 7.00
CA ASP A 149 -2.92 11.96 7.09
C ASP A 149 -2.79 12.73 5.76
N ALA A 150 -3.42 13.91 5.73
CA ALA A 150 -3.43 14.83 4.60
C ALA A 150 -2.28 15.84 4.70
N THR A 151 -1.17 15.50 5.36
CA THR A 151 -0.04 16.43 5.62
C THR A 151 0.60 17.00 4.36
N TYR A 152 0.32 16.47 3.17
CA TYR A 152 0.71 17.13 1.93
C TYR A 152 -0.42 17.95 1.30
N ILE A 153 -0.38 19.27 1.54
CA ILE A 153 -1.13 20.28 0.81
C ILE A 153 -0.23 20.84 -0.29
N ASP A 154 -0.58 20.58 -1.56
CA ASP A 154 0.10 21.19 -2.70
C ASP A 154 -0.26 22.69 -2.80
N PRO A 155 0.71 23.59 -3.05
CA PRO A 155 0.44 25.02 -3.29
C PRO A 155 -0.50 25.28 -4.47
N VAL A 156 -0.60 24.35 -5.42
CA VAL A 156 -1.59 24.35 -6.51
C VAL A 156 -2.80 23.52 -6.06
N PRO A 157 -3.98 24.13 -5.79
CA PRO A 157 -5.13 23.43 -5.21
C PRO A 157 -5.61 22.21 -6.02
N ALA A 158 -5.47 22.23 -7.34
CA ALA A 158 -5.82 21.11 -8.23
C ALA A 158 -4.91 19.87 -8.04
N ASN A 159 -3.72 20.06 -7.47
CA ASN A 159 -2.74 19.01 -7.18
C ASN A 159 -2.78 18.57 -5.71
N ASN A 160 -3.69 19.14 -4.91
CA ASN A 160 -3.82 18.79 -3.51
C ASN A 160 -4.20 17.30 -3.40
N LYS A 161 -3.36 16.53 -2.71
CA LYS A 161 -3.46 15.08 -2.62
C LYS A 161 -4.63 14.61 -1.77
N ALA A 162 -5.31 15.53 -1.08
CA ALA A 162 -6.32 15.31 -0.05
C ALA A 162 -7.09 13.99 -0.29
N ASN A 163 -6.58 12.94 0.33
CA ASN A 163 -7.17 11.63 0.51
C ASN A 163 -7.52 10.85 -0.77
N LYS A 164 -6.82 11.09 -1.89
CA LYS A 164 -7.01 10.32 -3.13
C LYS A 164 -6.20 9.04 -3.15
N PHE A 165 -6.88 7.94 -3.48
CA PHE A 165 -6.28 6.65 -3.79
C PHE A 165 -6.07 6.53 -5.29
N PHE A 166 -4.88 6.07 -5.69
CA PHE A 166 -4.50 5.91 -7.08
C PHE A 166 -4.23 4.45 -7.41
N TYR A 167 -4.77 4.00 -8.54
CA TYR A 167 -4.36 2.74 -9.14
C TYR A 167 -3.09 2.95 -9.97
N GLY A 168 -1.94 2.63 -9.38
CA GLY A 168 -0.63 2.88 -9.97
C GLY A 168 -0.07 1.72 -10.80
N ARG A 169 0.90 2.04 -11.65
CA ARG A 169 1.90 1.12 -12.21
C ARG A 169 3.23 1.83 -12.40
N MET A 170 4.33 1.10 -12.42
CA MET A 170 5.64 1.60 -12.83
C MET A 170 5.93 1.14 -14.25
N ARG A 171 6.42 2.02 -15.10
CA ARG A 171 6.77 1.73 -16.48
C ARG A 171 8.26 1.94 -16.72
N LEU A 172 8.88 0.99 -17.41
CA LEU A 172 10.19 1.16 -18.01
C LEU A 172 10.04 1.24 -19.53
N GLN A 173 10.93 1.98 -20.19
CA GLN A 173 11.00 2.04 -21.65
C GLN A 173 12.34 1.49 -22.14
N ASN A 174 12.30 0.79 -23.28
CA ASN A 174 13.50 0.33 -23.95
C ASN A 174 14.42 1.52 -24.27
N SER A 175 15.72 1.27 -24.27
CA SER A 175 16.72 2.28 -24.62
C SER A 175 17.81 1.65 -25.47
N ASN A 176 18.30 2.43 -26.42
CA ASN A 176 19.38 2.02 -27.30
C ASN A 176 20.38 3.18 -27.49
N GLY A 177 21.67 2.86 -27.52
CA GLY A 177 22.70 3.87 -27.64
C GLY A 177 24.08 3.31 -27.94
N SER A 178 25.07 4.20 -27.96
CA SER A 178 26.48 3.81 -28.09
C SER A 178 26.92 3.00 -26.87
N GLN A 179 27.74 1.97 -27.10
CA GLN A 179 28.41 1.20 -26.05
C GLN A 179 29.51 1.95 -25.31
N LEU A 180 29.76 3.22 -25.66
CA LEU A 180 30.79 4.07 -25.07
C LEU A 180 30.26 5.03 -24.00
N ILE A 181 28.93 5.10 -23.80
CA ILE A 181 28.31 6.04 -22.87
C ILE A 181 27.34 5.33 -21.93
N SER A 182 27.14 5.90 -20.74
CA SER A 182 26.07 5.45 -19.85
C SER A 182 24.72 5.67 -20.50
N MET A 183 23.86 4.66 -20.41
CA MET A 183 22.55 4.69 -21.05
C MET A 183 21.45 4.97 -20.01
N PRO A 184 20.71 6.08 -20.15
CA PRO A 184 19.49 6.29 -19.38
C PRO A 184 18.42 5.31 -19.86
N ILE A 185 17.71 4.72 -18.90
CA ILE A 185 16.51 3.92 -19.12
C ILE A 185 15.36 4.73 -18.53
N PRO A 186 14.42 5.23 -19.37
CA PRO A 186 13.28 5.96 -18.85
C PRO A 186 12.45 5.09 -17.91
N ILE A 187 12.25 5.58 -16.69
CA ILE A 187 11.46 4.96 -15.63
C ILE A 187 10.45 5.98 -15.11
N ALA A 188 9.19 5.57 -15.01
CA ALA A 188 8.11 6.44 -14.56
C ALA A 188 7.08 5.70 -13.71
N THR A 189 6.46 6.40 -12.76
CA THR A 189 5.20 5.99 -12.13
C THR A 189 4.05 6.59 -12.93
N GLU A 190 3.06 5.76 -13.23
CA GLU A 190 1.83 6.11 -13.94
C GLU A 190 0.64 5.73 -13.06
N TYR A 191 -0.50 6.39 -13.24
CA TYR A 191 -1.78 5.99 -12.64
C TYR A 191 -2.89 5.92 -13.68
N TRP A 192 -3.90 5.10 -13.44
CA TRP A 192 -5.09 5.03 -14.29
C TRP A 192 -6.01 6.22 -14.02
N ASN A 193 -6.26 7.06 -15.01
CA ASN A 193 -7.13 8.23 -14.87
C ASN A 193 -8.62 7.96 -15.17
N GLY A 194 -8.98 6.70 -15.44
CA GLY A 194 -10.32 6.30 -15.90
C GLY A 194 -10.35 5.84 -17.35
N SER A 195 -9.40 6.27 -18.19
CA SER A 195 -9.34 5.90 -19.62
C SER A 195 -7.97 5.41 -20.08
N ALA A 196 -6.89 5.91 -19.48
CA ALA A 196 -5.53 5.52 -19.79
C ALA A 196 -4.63 5.63 -18.57
N PHE A 197 -3.48 4.96 -18.63
CA PHE A 197 -2.39 5.24 -17.71
C PHE A 197 -1.67 6.51 -18.15
N VAL A 198 -1.58 7.47 -17.23
CA VAL A 198 -0.88 8.74 -17.41
C VAL A 198 0.20 8.89 -16.36
N THR A 199 1.25 9.66 -16.65
CA THR A 199 2.34 9.91 -15.69
C THR A 199 1.80 10.51 -14.39
N ASN A 200 2.34 10.07 -13.26
CA ASN A 200 1.93 10.57 -11.96
C ASN A 200 2.61 11.91 -11.62
N ASN A 201 2.08 13.00 -12.19
CA ASN A 201 2.58 14.35 -11.90
C ASN A 201 2.31 14.82 -10.47
N PHE A 202 1.51 14.08 -9.68
CA PHE A 202 1.23 14.41 -8.28
C PHE A 202 2.35 13.94 -7.33
N ASP A 203 3.29 13.13 -7.81
CA ASP A 203 4.46 12.71 -7.03
C ASP A 203 5.53 13.82 -7.00
N HIS A 204 5.36 14.80 -6.13
CA HIS A 204 6.50 15.57 -5.62
C HIS A 204 7.00 14.86 -4.34
N CYS A 205 8.31 14.70 -4.20
CA CYS A 205 8.99 14.18 -3.00
C CYS A 205 8.34 12.94 -2.34
N MET A 206 8.55 11.76 -2.90
CA MET A 206 8.45 10.50 -2.14
C MET A 206 9.64 10.38 -1.17
N GLY A 207 9.72 11.31 -0.22
CA GLY A 207 10.85 11.52 0.69
C GLY A 207 10.82 10.69 1.97
N GLY A 208 9.81 9.83 2.15
CA GLY A 208 9.76 8.82 3.19
C GLY A 208 9.86 7.43 2.57
N ALA A 209 10.36 6.46 3.33
CA ALA A 209 10.72 5.08 2.96
C ALA A 209 9.69 4.23 2.17
N ALA A 210 8.56 4.77 1.72
CA ALA A 210 7.44 4.04 1.14
C ALA A 210 7.53 3.72 -0.37
N ALA A 211 8.50 4.25 -1.14
CA ALA A 211 8.88 3.65 -2.45
C ALA A 211 10.25 4.10 -3.01
N ALA A 212 11.30 4.03 -2.19
CA ALA A 212 12.64 4.17 -2.74
C ALA A 212 13.02 2.88 -3.48
N ILE A 213 12.95 2.89 -4.82
CA ILE A 213 13.64 1.88 -5.63
C ILE A 213 15.13 2.10 -5.45
N ALA A 214 15.85 1.05 -5.06
CA ALA A 214 17.30 1.01 -4.94
C ALA A 214 17.91 0.13 -6.02
N ALA A 215 19.23 0.25 -6.23
CA ALA A 215 19.95 -0.57 -7.20
C ALA A 215 19.78 -2.07 -6.95
N ALA A 216 19.64 -2.46 -5.68
CA ALA A 216 19.41 -3.84 -5.26
C ALA A 216 18.04 -4.40 -5.71
N ASN A 217 17.07 -3.54 -6.04
CA ASN A 217 15.77 -3.96 -6.59
C ASN A 217 15.80 -4.18 -8.11
N ILE A 218 16.92 -3.89 -8.77
CA ILE A 218 17.04 -4.00 -10.22
C ILE A 218 17.65 -5.36 -10.58
N ALA A 219 16.93 -6.14 -11.37
CA ALA A 219 17.44 -7.35 -12.00
C ALA A 219 17.90 -7.03 -13.43
N ILE A 220 19.10 -7.48 -13.80
CA ILE A 220 19.64 -7.38 -15.16
C ILE A 220 19.88 -8.78 -15.67
N GLY A 221 19.19 -9.17 -16.74
CA GLY A 221 19.16 -10.54 -17.25
C GLY A 221 19.03 -10.62 -18.76
N ASN A 222 18.75 -11.82 -19.25
CA ASN A 222 18.58 -12.14 -20.68
C ASN A 222 19.68 -11.53 -21.60
N PRO A 223 20.96 -11.85 -21.35
CA PRO A 223 22.07 -11.30 -22.12
C PRO A 223 22.06 -11.79 -23.57
N LEU A 224 22.26 -10.88 -24.53
CA LEU A 224 22.40 -11.19 -25.96
C LEU A 224 23.70 -10.60 -26.51
N ASN A 225 24.28 -11.30 -27.50
CA ASN A 225 25.52 -10.91 -28.20
C ASN A 225 26.73 -10.67 -27.27
N GLY A 226 26.84 -11.46 -26.20
CA GLY A 226 28.00 -11.42 -25.29
C GLY A 226 28.00 -10.26 -24.29
N LEU A 227 27.00 -9.36 -24.33
CA LEU A 227 26.82 -8.36 -23.27
C LEU A 227 26.26 -9.04 -22.01
N THR A 228 26.98 -8.96 -20.90
CA THR A 228 26.58 -9.58 -19.62
C THR A 228 26.12 -8.54 -18.61
N ALA A 229 25.33 -8.96 -17.61
CA ALA A 229 24.90 -8.08 -16.52
C ALA A 229 26.08 -7.41 -15.79
N ALA A 230 27.18 -8.15 -15.57
CA ALA A 230 28.37 -7.64 -14.90
C ALA A 230 29.06 -6.48 -15.65
N MET A 231 28.94 -6.45 -16.99
CA MET A 231 29.53 -5.38 -17.82
C MET A 231 28.78 -4.05 -17.70
N VAL A 232 27.52 -4.09 -17.28
CA VAL A 232 26.61 -2.93 -17.19
C VAL A 232 26.08 -2.76 -15.76
N SER A 233 26.85 -3.19 -14.76
CA SER A 233 26.53 -3.08 -13.34
C SER A 233 27.57 -2.24 -12.58
N PRO A 234 27.19 -1.63 -11.43
CA PRO A 234 25.83 -1.57 -10.89
C PRO A 234 24.94 -0.56 -11.65
N PRO A 235 23.62 -0.78 -11.72
CA PRO A 235 22.70 0.26 -12.18
C PRO A 235 22.71 1.45 -11.21
N VAL A 236 22.57 2.65 -11.75
CA VAL A 236 22.52 3.89 -10.97
C VAL A 236 21.10 4.44 -11.00
N LEU A 237 20.54 4.66 -9.81
CA LEU A 237 19.26 5.34 -9.62
C LEU A 237 19.52 6.75 -9.09
N GLY A 238 18.90 7.75 -9.70
CA GLY A 238 19.00 9.15 -9.30
C GLY A 238 17.77 9.55 -8.50
N GLY A 239 17.98 9.93 -7.23
CA GLY A 239 17.01 10.60 -6.36
C GLY A 239 15.65 9.92 -6.20
N ALA A 240 14.75 10.61 -5.50
CA ALA A 240 13.34 10.24 -5.49
C ALA A 240 12.69 10.54 -6.85
N PHE A 241 11.60 9.85 -7.18
CA PHE A 241 10.77 10.23 -8.33
C PHE A 241 10.27 11.67 -8.18
N ASN A 242 10.30 12.42 -9.28
CA ASN A 242 9.81 13.80 -9.35
C ASN A 242 8.81 13.92 -10.51
N ALA A 243 7.59 14.35 -10.19
CA ALA A 243 6.45 14.33 -11.10
C ALA A 243 6.30 12.96 -11.80
N GLY A 244 6.49 11.89 -11.03
CA GLY A 244 6.38 10.51 -11.48
C GLY A 244 7.50 10.06 -12.43
N ARG A 245 8.59 10.82 -12.54
CA ARG A 245 9.76 10.45 -13.34
C ARG A 245 10.96 10.16 -12.46
N GLY A 246 11.64 9.05 -12.72
CA GLY A 246 12.88 8.69 -12.06
C GLY A 246 14.06 8.72 -13.03
N SER A 247 15.27 8.61 -12.49
CA SER A 247 16.48 8.45 -13.28
C SER A 247 17.07 7.06 -13.06
N LEU A 248 16.88 6.13 -13.99
CA LEU A 248 17.59 4.86 -14.02
C LEU A 248 18.65 4.91 -15.13
N ARG A 249 19.88 4.49 -14.83
CA ARG A 249 20.97 4.44 -15.79
C ARG A 249 21.75 3.15 -15.65
N LEU A 250 22.15 2.58 -16.78
CA LEU A 250 23.22 1.58 -16.81
C LEU A 250 24.55 2.25 -17.15
N PRO A 251 25.67 1.87 -16.53
CA PRO A 251 27.00 2.27 -16.98
C PRO A 251 27.26 1.78 -18.42
N ALA A 252 28.23 2.41 -19.08
CA ALA A 252 28.71 1.92 -20.36
C ALA A 252 29.27 0.50 -20.18
N PRO A 253 29.03 -0.44 -21.13
CA PRO A 253 29.61 -1.77 -21.09
C PRO A 253 31.13 -1.74 -20.92
N THR A 254 31.65 -2.46 -19.93
CA THR A 254 33.09 -2.65 -19.81
C THR A 254 33.65 -3.31 -21.08
N GLY A 255 34.84 -2.86 -21.51
CA GLY A 255 35.46 -3.31 -22.76
C GLY A 255 34.76 -2.86 -24.05
N GLY A 256 33.74 -2.00 -23.98
CA GLY A 256 33.00 -1.53 -25.15
C GLY A 256 32.21 -2.65 -25.83
N GLN A 257 31.75 -3.65 -25.06
CA GLN A 257 30.95 -4.76 -25.58
C GLN A 257 29.64 -4.26 -26.18
N ARG A 258 29.25 -4.86 -27.31
CA ARG A 258 27.96 -4.62 -27.96
C ARG A 258 26.98 -5.73 -27.60
N GLY A 259 25.70 -5.41 -27.61
CA GLY A 259 24.65 -6.40 -27.35
C GLY A 259 23.48 -5.79 -26.58
N SER A 260 22.71 -6.65 -25.93
CA SER A 260 21.59 -6.19 -25.11
C SER A 260 21.42 -7.01 -23.85
N VAL A 261 20.83 -6.38 -22.85
CA VAL A 261 20.31 -7.01 -21.64
C VAL A 261 18.90 -6.51 -21.41
N ASP A 262 18.10 -7.27 -20.66
CA ASP A 262 16.82 -6.82 -20.16
C ASP A 262 16.96 -6.39 -18.70
N VAL A 263 16.28 -5.30 -18.34
CA VAL A 263 16.30 -4.68 -17.01
C VAL A 263 14.91 -4.71 -16.44
N SER A 264 14.75 -5.29 -15.25
CA SER A 264 13.47 -5.37 -14.53
C SER A 264 13.60 -4.74 -13.14
N VAL A 265 12.52 -4.12 -12.66
CA VAL A 265 12.42 -3.64 -11.28
C VAL A 265 11.60 -4.64 -10.47
N ASN A 266 12.17 -5.24 -9.43
CA ASN A 266 11.45 -6.16 -8.56
C ASN A 266 10.50 -5.38 -7.64
N LEU A 267 9.22 -5.35 -8.02
CA LEU A 267 8.15 -4.69 -7.27
C LEU A 267 7.44 -5.64 -6.30
N SER A 268 7.76 -6.93 -6.35
CA SER A 268 7.13 -7.95 -5.52
C SER A 268 7.59 -7.91 -4.06
N GLY A 269 6.95 -8.74 -3.23
CA GLY A 269 7.37 -9.03 -1.85
C GLY A 269 8.37 -10.18 -1.72
N VAL A 270 8.89 -10.71 -2.82
CA VAL A 270 9.79 -11.87 -2.85
C VAL A 270 11.03 -11.60 -3.72
N THR A 271 12.10 -12.39 -3.55
CA THR A 271 13.39 -12.15 -4.23
C THR A 271 13.39 -12.54 -5.71
N ALA A 272 12.56 -13.50 -6.10
CA ALA A 272 12.27 -13.80 -7.50
C ALA A 272 11.16 -12.84 -7.97
N GLY A 273 11.56 -11.72 -8.59
CA GLY A 273 10.61 -10.76 -9.14
C GLY A 273 9.64 -11.39 -10.15
N ALA A 274 8.51 -10.73 -10.38
CA ALA A 274 7.43 -11.17 -11.26
C ALA A 274 7.61 -10.70 -12.72
N SER A 275 8.86 -10.63 -13.20
CA SER A 275 9.14 -10.29 -14.60
C SER A 275 8.69 -11.41 -15.52
N CYS A 276 8.12 -11.05 -16.67
CA CYS A 276 7.75 -12.00 -17.71
C CYS A 276 8.94 -12.42 -18.59
N THR A 277 10.12 -11.86 -18.33
CA THR A 277 11.30 -12.12 -19.16
C THR A 277 12.06 -13.34 -18.62
N PRO A 278 12.27 -14.39 -19.44
CA PRO A 278 13.06 -15.53 -19.02
C PRO A 278 14.49 -15.15 -18.65
N GLY A 279 15.06 -15.85 -17.67
CA GLY A 279 16.47 -15.66 -17.29
C GLY A 279 16.76 -14.36 -16.52
N MET A 280 15.75 -13.76 -15.90
CA MET A 280 15.96 -12.69 -14.93
C MET A 280 16.51 -13.25 -13.61
N PRO A 281 17.63 -12.72 -13.08
CA PRO A 281 18.16 -13.14 -11.80
C PRO A 281 17.31 -12.62 -10.63
N ALA A 282 17.50 -13.22 -9.45
CA ALA A 282 16.91 -12.71 -8.21
C ALA A 282 17.45 -11.31 -7.87
N SER A 283 16.60 -10.50 -7.24
CA SER A 283 16.93 -9.16 -6.74
C SER A 283 16.16 -8.88 -5.46
N THR A 284 16.54 -7.87 -4.69
CA THR A 284 15.87 -7.54 -3.43
C THR A 284 14.42 -7.10 -3.68
N ALA A 285 13.47 -7.64 -2.92
CA ALA A 285 12.07 -7.23 -2.96
C ALA A 285 11.91 -5.77 -2.54
N SER A 286 11.13 -4.97 -3.29
CA SER A 286 10.81 -3.59 -2.88
C SER A 286 9.48 -3.49 -2.11
N ASN A 287 8.64 -4.53 -2.13
CA ASN A 287 7.29 -4.53 -1.51
C ASN A 287 6.35 -3.44 -2.09
N LEU A 288 6.49 -3.16 -3.39
CA LEU A 288 5.72 -2.15 -4.12
C LEU A 288 4.79 -2.78 -5.16
N SER A 289 4.13 -3.89 -4.80
CA SER A 289 3.29 -4.65 -5.74
C SER A 289 2.14 -3.82 -6.31
N PHE A 290 1.76 -2.74 -5.63
CA PHE A 290 0.80 -1.75 -6.13
C PHE A 290 1.27 -0.98 -7.38
N LEU A 291 2.56 -1.05 -7.72
CA LEU A 291 3.14 -0.51 -8.96
C LEU A 291 3.33 -1.58 -10.05
N GLN A 292 2.91 -2.83 -9.85
CA GLN A 292 2.98 -3.84 -10.90
C GLN A 292 1.99 -3.56 -12.04
N GLY A 293 2.35 -3.97 -13.25
CA GLY A 293 1.59 -3.72 -14.46
C GLY A 293 1.15 -5.01 -15.16
N ALA A 294 0.31 -4.85 -16.18
CA ALA A 294 -0.11 -5.91 -17.09
C ALA A 294 0.82 -5.94 -18.30
N TRP A 295 2.04 -6.46 -18.11
CA TRP A 295 3.12 -6.38 -19.13
C TRP A 295 3.15 -7.53 -20.12
N CYS A 296 2.68 -8.71 -19.73
CA CYS A 296 2.68 -9.92 -20.58
C CYS A 296 1.36 -10.71 -20.51
N GLY A 297 0.32 -10.10 -19.92
CA GLY A 297 -0.99 -10.70 -19.74
C GLY A 297 -2.01 -9.62 -19.39
N ALA A 298 -3.21 -10.03 -18.98
CA ALA A 298 -4.28 -9.11 -18.61
C ALA A 298 -4.25 -8.67 -17.14
N THR A 299 -3.36 -9.25 -16.31
CA THR A 299 -3.31 -9.00 -14.87
C THR A 299 -2.19 -8.04 -14.47
N TYR A 300 -2.46 -7.14 -13.54
CA TYR A 300 -1.53 -6.13 -13.02
C TYR A 300 -0.62 -6.67 -11.91
N THR A 301 0.06 -7.78 -12.21
CA THR A 301 0.86 -8.56 -11.26
C THR A 301 2.30 -8.74 -11.72
N ASN A 302 2.69 -8.11 -12.84
CA ASN A 302 4.01 -8.29 -13.41
C ASN A 302 4.91 -7.09 -13.14
N ASP A 303 6.19 -7.39 -12.95
CA ASP A 303 7.23 -6.39 -12.82
C ASP A 303 7.55 -5.77 -14.20
N PRO A 304 7.74 -4.44 -14.29
CA PRO A 304 8.09 -3.79 -15.54
C PRO A 304 9.48 -4.19 -15.99
N THR A 305 9.63 -4.43 -17.28
CA THR A 305 10.91 -4.77 -17.89
C THR A 305 11.15 -3.92 -19.14
N ALA A 306 12.40 -3.54 -19.37
CA ALA A 306 12.84 -2.87 -20.60
C ALA A 306 14.15 -3.46 -21.11
N ARG A 307 14.32 -3.42 -22.43
CA ARG A 307 15.55 -3.80 -23.12
C ARG A 307 16.52 -2.62 -23.22
N ALA A 308 17.75 -2.87 -22.80
CA ALA A 308 18.89 -1.99 -22.93
C ALA A 308 19.82 -2.50 -24.04
N THR A 309 19.95 -1.76 -25.15
CA THR A 309 20.76 -2.17 -26.32
C THR A 309 21.94 -1.24 -26.55
N PHE A 310 23.15 -1.79 -26.58
CA PHE A 310 24.40 -1.05 -26.77
C PHE A 310 25.06 -1.39 -28.11
N GLY A 311 25.32 -0.36 -28.91
CA GLY A 311 26.18 -0.44 -30.09
C GLY A 311 25.66 -1.28 -31.27
N VAL A 312 24.36 -1.62 -31.32
CA VAL A 312 23.79 -2.42 -32.42
C VAL A 312 23.47 -1.55 -33.64
N TYR A 313 23.00 -0.32 -33.43
CA TYR A 313 22.73 0.62 -34.53
C TYR A 313 23.98 1.44 -34.86
N ARG A 314 24.48 1.29 -36.09
CA ARG A 314 25.49 2.19 -36.65
C ARG A 314 24.75 3.40 -37.22
N ASN A 315 24.84 4.55 -36.57
CA ASN A 315 24.70 5.79 -37.35
C ASN A 315 25.88 5.82 -38.34
N SER A 316 25.61 6.19 -39.59
CA SER A 316 26.65 6.49 -40.57
C SER A 316 27.70 7.38 -39.91
N ASN A 317 28.99 7.10 -40.15
CA ASN A 317 30.17 7.64 -39.46
C ASN A 317 30.37 9.18 -39.53
N GLN A 318 29.33 9.99 -39.42
CA GLN A 318 29.37 11.45 -39.44
C GLN A 318 28.62 11.98 -38.23
N PHE A 319 29.35 12.24 -37.15
CA PHE A 319 28.90 13.15 -36.11
C PHE A 319 29.76 14.42 -36.21
N ILE A 320 29.14 15.55 -36.56
CA ILE A 320 29.71 16.88 -36.32
C ILE A 320 29.29 17.23 -34.88
N TYR A 321 30.25 17.35 -33.98
CA TYR A 321 30.00 17.96 -32.67
C TYR A 321 29.96 19.47 -32.85
N GLN A 322 28.77 20.06 -32.87
CA GLN A 322 28.61 21.49 -32.62
C GLN A 322 28.20 21.65 -31.15
N GLN A 323 29.12 22.16 -30.34
CA GLN A 323 28.75 22.80 -29.08
C GLN A 323 28.36 24.24 -29.44
N GLU A 324 27.07 24.55 -29.44
CA GLU A 324 26.64 25.94 -29.36
C GLU A 324 26.66 26.34 -27.89
N ASN A 325 27.51 27.32 -27.61
CA ASN A 325 27.61 28.00 -26.33
C ASN A 325 26.76 29.27 -26.47
N TYR A 326 25.68 29.38 -25.70
CA TYR A 326 24.93 30.63 -25.49
C TYR A 326 24.53 30.73 -24.02
#